data_AF-A0A351TLH2-F1
#
_entry.id   AF-A0A351TLH2-F1
#
_cell.length_a   1.000
_cell.length_b   1.000
_cell.length_c   1.000
_cell.angle_alpha   90.00
_cell.angle_beta   90.00
_cell.angle_gamma   90.00
#
_symmetry.space_group_name_H-M   'P 1'
#
loop_
_entity.id
_entity.type
_entity.pdbx_description
1 polymer ?
#
loop_
_entity_poly.entity_id
_entity_poly.type
_entity_poly.pdbx_seq_one_letter_code
_entity_poly.pdbx_strand_id
1 'polypeptide(L)'
;MNKMTKKYVLKTLREEHLWKEGESSQFSIMLSQMWEFTLRKEEKMYLPHKYLLCGKKTGTHEIWERRYVSMEAAFLHVANHLNENKNIRNKYGSIQEWLLE
;
A
#
# COMPACT_ATOMS: atom_id res chain seq x y z
N MET A 1 1.67 15.63 2.31
CA MET A 1 1.25 14.22 2.13
C MET A 1 1.11 13.94 0.64
N ASN A 2 1.69 12.84 0.14
CA ASN A 2 1.62 12.49 -1.28
C ASN A 2 0.22 11.97 -1.66
N LYS A 3 -0.16 12.03 -2.94
CA LYS A 3 -1.32 11.28 -3.46
C LYS A 3 -0.83 10.00 -4.13
N MET A 4 -1.53 8.88 -3.94
CA MET A 4 -1.23 7.62 -4.63
C MET A 4 -1.63 7.69 -6.11
N THR A 5 -0.80 8.39 -6.89
CA THR A 5 -0.87 8.42 -8.35
C THR A 5 -0.01 7.29 -8.93
N LYS A 6 -0.24 6.91 -10.19
CA LYS A 6 0.63 5.95 -10.90
C LYS A 6 2.10 6.37 -10.87
N LYS A 7 2.38 7.66 -11.05
CA LYS A 7 3.73 8.24 -10.98
C LYS A 7 4.36 8.06 -9.59
N TYR A 8 3.58 8.29 -8.53
CA TYR A 8 4.04 8.07 -7.16
C TYR A 8 4.41 6.60 -6.94
N VAL A 9 3.49 5.68 -7.23
CA VAL A 9 3.72 4.24 -7.03
C VAL A 9 4.91 3.74 -7.85
N LEU A 10 5.01 4.12 -9.12
CA LEU A 10 6.17 3.78 -9.97
C LEU A 10 7.50 4.28 -9.39
N LYS A 11 7.53 5.53 -8.93
CA LYS A 11 8.73 6.10 -8.31
C LYS A 11 9.09 5.33 -7.05
N THR A 12 8.13 5.11 -6.16
CA THR A 12 8.35 4.44 -4.88
C THR A 12 8.80 3.00 -5.05
N LEU A 13 8.23 2.26 -6.02
CA LEU A 13 8.69 0.90 -6.36
C LEU A 13 10.11 0.90 -6.91
N ARG A 14 10.48 1.84 -7.80
CA ARG A 14 11.85 1.95 -8.31
C ARG A 14 12.85 2.25 -7.20
N GLU A 15 12.43 3.03 -6.22
CA GLU A 15 13.25 3.44 -5.07
C GLU A 15 13.19 2.45 -3.90
N GLU A 16 12.45 1.33 -4.00
CA GLU A 16 12.27 0.34 -2.92
C GLU A 16 13.59 -0.16 -2.32
N HIS A 17 14.60 -0.36 -3.19
CA HIS A 17 15.93 -0.82 -2.82
C HIS A 17 16.74 0.22 -2.01
N LEU A 18 16.36 1.50 -2.07
CA LEU A 18 16.98 2.58 -1.32
C LEU A 18 16.45 2.68 0.10
N TRP A 19 15.25 2.13 0.38
CA TRP A 19 14.63 2.26 1.69
C TRP A 19 15.41 1.51 2.76
N LYS A 20 15.61 2.15 3.90
CA LYS A 20 16.19 1.54 5.11
C LYS A 20 15.11 0.99 6.02
N GLU A 21 15.49 0.08 6.93
CA GLU A 21 14.57 -0.41 7.98
C GLU A 21 14.05 0.78 8.80
N GLY A 22 12.75 0.81 9.06
CA GLY A 22 12.09 1.94 9.73
C GLY A 22 11.69 3.10 8.80
N GLU A 23 12.23 3.17 7.58
CA GLU A 23 11.87 4.22 6.64
C GLU A 23 10.41 4.09 6.21
N SER A 24 9.74 5.23 6.03
CA SER A 24 8.32 5.26 5.71
C SER A 24 7.94 6.37 4.76
N SER A 25 6.83 6.17 4.06
CA SER A 25 6.22 7.18 3.19
C SER A 25 4.72 7.25 3.47
N GLN A 26 4.23 8.49 3.55
CA GLN A 26 2.81 8.76 3.73
C GLN A 26 2.17 9.19 2.42
N PHE A 27 1.00 8.64 2.14
CA PHE A 27 0.20 8.97 0.97
C PHE A 27 -1.29 8.88 1.24
N SER A 28 -2.08 9.59 0.46
CA SER A 28 -3.53 9.50 0.48
C SER A 28 -4.11 9.03 -0.85
N ILE A 29 -5.27 8.39 -0.77
CA ILE A 29 -6.02 7.92 -1.94
C ILE A 29 -7.52 8.03 -1.68
N MET A 30 -8.25 8.36 -2.73
CA MET A 30 -9.71 8.32 -2.76
C MET A 30 -10.13 6.90 -3.18
N LEU A 31 -10.65 6.11 -2.24
CA LEU A 31 -11.33 4.84 -2.53
C LEU A 31 -12.85 5.10 -2.57
N SER A 32 -13.64 4.45 -1.72
CA SER A 32 -15.01 4.88 -1.41
C SER A 32 -15.05 6.13 -0.52
N GLN A 33 -14.00 6.32 0.28
CA GLN A 33 -13.75 7.49 1.12
C GLN A 33 -12.26 7.85 1.05
N MET A 34 -11.88 9.04 1.54
CA MET A 34 -10.47 9.40 1.64
C MET A 34 -9.79 8.51 2.68
N TRP A 35 -8.66 7.93 2.30
CA TRP A 35 -7.76 7.19 3.17
C TRP A 35 -6.38 7.84 3.20
N GLU A 36 -5.78 7.84 4.39
CA GLU A 36 -4.40 8.25 4.63
C GLU A 36 -3.61 7.03 5.07
N PHE A 37 -2.57 6.69 4.34
CA PHE A 37 -1.72 5.54 4.60
C PHE A 37 -0.30 5.96 4.95
N THR A 38 0.31 5.17 5.83
CA THR A 38 1.75 5.12 6.08
C THR A 38 2.25 3.74 5.65
N LEU A 39 3.12 3.70 4.65
CA LEU A 39 3.87 2.50 4.28
C LEU A 39 5.25 2.58 4.91
N ARG A 40 5.63 1.58 5.70
CA ARG A 40 6.92 1.51 6.41
C ARG A 40 7.66 0.23 6.03
N LYS A 41 8.98 0.30 5.85
CA LYS A 41 9.84 -0.87 5.73
C LYS A 41 10.13 -1.45 7.11
N GLU A 42 9.79 -2.72 7.27
CA GLU A 42 9.94 -3.45 8.53
C GLU A 42 11.37 -3.95 8.74
N GLU A 43 11.71 -4.17 10.01
CA GLU A 43 12.97 -4.78 10.43
C GLU A 43 13.02 -6.26 10.04
N LYS A 44 14.23 -6.81 9.87
CA LYS A 44 14.44 -8.21 9.45
C LYS A 44 13.76 -9.25 10.35
N MET A 45 13.49 -8.93 11.61
CA MET A 45 12.80 -9.85 12.53
C MET A 45 11.35 -10.16 12.10
N TYR A 46 10.75 -9.33 11.24
CA TYR A 46 9.40 -9.52 10.72
C TYR A 46 9.33 -10.33 9.42
N LEU A 47 10.45 -10.86 8.93
CA LEU A 47 10.47 -11.71 7.73
C LEU A 47 9.49 -12.89 7.88
N PRO A 48 8.75 -13.25 6.80
CA PRO A 48 8.93 -12.80 5.42
C PRO A 48 8.29 -11.43 5.11
N HIS A 49 7.62 -10.78 6.06
CA HIS A 49 6.97 -9.52 5.84
C HIS A 49 7.93 -8.33 5.94
N LYS A 50 8.15 -7.66 4.81
CA LYS A 50 9.12 -6.57 4.66
C LYS A 50 8.50 -5.18 4.82
N TYR A 51 7.17 -5.08 4.76
CA TYR A 51 6.49 -3.79 4.79
C TYR A 51 5.24 -3.84 5.67
N LEU A 52 5.00 -2.75 6.40
CA LEU A 52 3.79 -2.50 7.15
C LEU A 52 3.02 -1.37 6.47
N LEU A 53 1.73 -1.59 6.19
CA LEU A 53 0.82 -0.55 5.74
C LEU A 53 -0.19 -0.26 6.85
N CYS A 54 -0.14 0.95 7.39
CA CYS A 54 -1.14 1.46 8.33
C CYS A 54 -2.00 2.49 7.60
N GLY A 55 -3.32 2.39 7.69
CA GLY A 55 -4.28 3.27 7.06
C GLY A 55 -5.28 3.83 8.06
N LYS A 56 -5.72 5.07 7.84
CA LYS A 56 -6.83 5.69 8.55
C LYS A 56 -7.81 6.25 7.54
N LYS A 57 -9.09 5.94 7.70
CA LYS A 57 -10.15 6.48 6.86
C LYS A 57 -10.64 7.81 7.42
N THR A 58 -10.50 8.88 6.65
CA THR A 58 -10.80 10.24 7.08
C THR A 58 -12.27 10.39 7.50
N GLY A 59 -12.52 10.97 8.67
CA GLY A 59 -13.88 11.19 9.19
C GLY A 59 -14.50 9.98 9.89
N THR A 60 -13.75 8.90 10.09
CA THR A 60 -14.20 7.71 10.85
C THR A 60 -13.11 7.25 11.82
N HIS A 61 -13.45 6.29 12.68
CA HIS A 61 -12.49 5.56 13.52
C HIS A 61 -11.93 4.31 12.83
N GLU A 62 -12.26 4.08 11.56
CA GLU A 62 -11.78 2.91 10.82
C GLU A 62 -10.27 3.04 10.59
N ILE A 63 -9.55 2.01 11.03
CA ILE A 63 -8.13 1.82 10.84
C ILE A 63 -7.89 0.57 10.01
N TRP A 64 -6.79 0.57 9.27
CA TRP A 64 -6.29 -0.57 8.54
C TRP A 64 -4.85 -0.82 8.95
N GLU A 65 -4.49 -2.06 9.23
CA GLU A 65 -3.09 -2.41 9.47
C GLU A 65 -2.81 -3.80 8.93
N ARG A 66 -1.82 -3.91 8.04
CA ARG A 66 -1.38 -5.21 7.51
C ARG A 66 0.07 -5.19 7.10
N ARG A 67 0.74 -6.33 7.31
CA ARG A 67 2.10 -6.59 6.85
C ARG A 67 2.11 -7.31 5.50
N TYR A 68 3.06 -6.95 4.64
CA TYR A 68 3.23 -7.46 3.28
C TYR A 68 4.65 -7.94 3.03
N VAL A 69 4.78 -8.96 2.19
CA VAL A 69 6.06 -9.54 1.78
C VAL A 69 6.85 -8.63 0.82
N SER A 70 6.17 -7.68 0.16
CA SER A 70 6.77 -6.70 -0.76
C SER A 70 5.97 -5.40 -0.77
N MET A 71 6.62 -4.31 -1.21
CA MET A 71 5.98 -3.02 -1.42
C MET A 71 4.88 -3.10 -2.50
N GLU A 72 5.14 -3.88 -3.55
CA GLU A 72 4.18 -4.16 -4.62
C GLU A 72 2.88 -4.76 -4.09
N ALA A 73 2.95 -5.77 -3.20
CA ALA A 73 1.76 -6.39 -2.63
C ALA A 73 0.95 -5.40 -1.78
N ALA A 74 1.61 -4.49 -1.06
CA ALA A 74 0.93 -3.44 -0.29
C ALA A 74 0.16 -2.49 -1.21
N PHE A 75 0.80 -1.98 -2.26
CA PHE A 75 0.13 -1.09 -3.21
C PHE A 75 -0.97 -1.79 -4.00
N LEU A 76 -0.78 -3.03 -4.41
CA LEU A 76 -1.79 -3.80 -5.14
C LEU A 76 -3.05 -3.98 -4.30
N HIS A 77 -2.90 -4.19 -2.99
CA HIS A 77 -4.05 -4.35 -2.12
C HIS A 77 -4.83 -3.03 -1.96
N VAL A 78 -4.13 -1.89 -1.86
CA VAL A 78 -4.78 -0.56 -1.89
C VAL A 78 -5.46 -0.29 -3.24
N ALA A 79 -4.81 -0.64 -4.35
CA ALA A 79 -5.38 -0.50 -5.71
C ALA A 79 -6.64 -1.36 -5.90
N ASN A 80 -6.74 -2.47 -5.18
CA ASN A 80 -7.91 -3.33 -5.08
C ASN A 80 -8.86 -2.97 -3.93
N HIS A 81 -8.84 -1.72 -3.47
CA HIS A 81 -9.77 -1.19 -2.47
C HIS A 81 -9.75 -1.94 -1.12
N LEU A 82 -8.60 -2.48 -0.70
CA LEU A 82 -8.44 -3.27 0.53
C LEU A 82 -9.37 -4.50 0.58
N ASN A 83 -9.60 -5.14 -0.57
CA ASN A 83 -10.51 -6.28 -0.66
C ASN A 83 -9.98 -7.53 0.08
N GLU A 84 -10.59 -7.85 1.23
CA GLU A 84 -10.37 -9.11 1.97
C GLU A 84 -11.40 -10.21 1.62
N ASN A 85 -12.42 -9.90 0.82
CA ASN A 85 -13.48 -10.84 0.54
C ASN A 85 -13.05 -11.83 -0.55
N LYS A 86 -12.79 -13.08 -0.15
CA LYS A 86 -12.39 -14.16 -1.06
C LYS A 86 -13.40 -14.46 -2.18
N ASN A 87 -14.68 -14.11 -1.98
CA ASN A 87 -15.73 -14.30 -2.98
C ASN A 87 -15.80 -13.15 -4.00
N ILE A 88 -15.12 -12.03 -3.73
CA ILE A 88 -15.03 -10.89 -4.64
C ILE A 88 -13.65 -10.92 -5.29
N ARG A 89 -13.61 -11.06 -6.61
CA ARG A 89 -12.35 -11.05 -7.36
C ARG A 89 -11.74 -9.64 -7.33
N ASN A 90 -10.44 -9.57 -7.10
CA ASN A 90 -9.68 -8.33 -7.26
C ASN A 90 -9.79 -7.81 -8.70
N LYS A 91 -9.88 -6.48 -8.83
CA LYS A 91 -9.90 -5.80 -10.14
C LYS A 91 -8.58 -6.00 -10.87
N TYR A 92 -7.47 -5.95 -10.14
CA TYR A 92 -6.11 -6.12 -10.66
C TYR A 92 -5.45 -7.35 -10.04
N GLY A 93 -4.86 -8.20 -10.88
CA GLY A 93 -4.05 -9.34 -10.47
C GLY A 93 -2.60 -8.95 -10.12
N SER A 94 -2.12 -7.82 -10.64
CA SER A 94 -0.76 -7.32 -10.42
C SER A 94 -0.73 -5.78 -10.34
N ILE A 95 0.33 -5.20 -9.76
CA ILE A 95 0.43 -3.72 -9.72
C ILE A 95 0.69 -3.16 -11.12
N GLN A 96 1.33 -3.95 -11.99
CA GLN A 96 1.63 -3.58 -13.37
C GLN A 96 0.34 -3.43 -14.18
N GLU A 97 -0.64 -4.32 -13.97
CA GLU A 97 -1.98 -4.17 -14.56
C GLU A 97 -2.63 -2.83 -14.15
N TRP A 98 -2.61 -2.48 -12.86
CA TRP A 98 -3.12 -1.19 -12.38
C TRP A 98 -2.37 0.01 -12.97
N LEU A 99 -1.06 -0.10 -13.16
CA LEU A 99 -0.24 0.96 -13.74
C LEU A 99 -0.53 1.18 -15.24
N LEU A 100 -0.99 0.15 -15.95
CA LEU A 100 -1.29 0.21 -17.39
C LEU A 100 -2.71 0.66 -17.73
N GLU A 101 -3.69 0.52 -16.83
CA GLU A 101 -5.10 0.93 -17.04
C GLU A 101 -5.32 2.45 -17.08
#